data_AF-A0A522V1Z9-F1
#
_entry.id   AF-A0A522V1Z9-F1
#
_cell.length_a   1.000
_cell.length_b   1.000
_cell.length_c   1.000
_cell.angle_alpha   90.00
_cell.angle_beta   90.00
_cell.angle_gamma   90.00
#
_symmetry.space_group_name_H-M   'P 1'
#
loop_
_entity.id
_entity.type
_entity.pdbx_description
1 polymer ?
#
loop_
_entity_poly.entity_id
_entity_poly.type
_entity_poly.pdbx_seq_one_letter_code
_entity_poly.pdbx_strand_id
1 'polypeptide(L)'
;MIASAKHVVSKQCPRCKADVYYKYGRNGNGKQKYICRICGRQFVSTSQPICNEDRPYCFRCSSRMHIYMKNGSFLIFRCSGYPVCKTYIKKKRGGE
;
A
#
# COMPACT_ATOMS: atom_id res chain seq x y z
N MET A 1 -20.44 17.54 -14.33
CA MET A 1 -20.63 17.00 -12.96
C MET A 1 -19.52 16.00 -12.69
N ILE A 2 -18.41 16.42 -12.06
CA ILE A 2 -17.25 15.54 -11.84
C ILE A 2 -17.39 14.94 -10.43
N ALA A 3 -17.62 13.63 -10.36
CA ALA A 3 -17.75 12.92 -9.09
C ALA A 3 -16.39 12.85 -8.40
N SER A 4 -16.24 13.57 -7.29
CA SER A 4 -15.10 13.43 -6.37
C SER A 4 -15.02 11.99 -5.87
N ALA A 5 -14.01 11.25 -6.33
CA ALA A 5 -13.61 9.98 -5.74
C ALA A 5 -13.03 10.25 -4.34
N LYS A 6 -13.93 10.36 -3.35
CA LYS A 6 -13.56 10.41 -1.94
C LYS A 6 -12.68 9.20 -1.65
N HIS A 7 -11.54 9.44 -1.02
CA HIS A 7 -10.70 8.39 -0.43
C HIS A 7 -11.57 7.53 0.50
N VAL A 8 -12.11 6.42 -0.01
CA VAL A 8 -12.87 5.47 0.82
C VAL A 8 -11.82 4.71 1.62
N VAL A 9 -11.50 5.22 2.81
CA VAL A 9 -10.80 4.41 3.81
C VAL A 9 -11.77 3.29 4.18
N SER A 10 -11.68 2.15 3.49
CA SER A 10 -12.41 0.95 3.83
C SER A 10 -11.88 0.45 5.17
N LYS A 11 -12.51 0.88 6.27
CA LYS A 11 -12.12 0.52 7.64
C LYS A 11 -12.61 -0.87 8.06
N GLN A 12 -12.82 -1.78 7.11
CA GLN A 12 -13.29 -3.12 7.40
C GLN A 12 -12.17 -3.98 7.97
N CYS A 13 -12.54 -4.95 8.82
CA CYS A 13 -11.58 -5.92 9.32
C CYS A 13 -10.99 -6.72 8.15
N PRO A 14 -9.66 -6.79 7.98
CA PRO A 14 -9.03 -7.51 6.86
C PRO A 14 -9.17 -9.03 6.94
N ARG A 15 -9.77 -9.58 8.01
CA ARG A 15 -10.04 -11.02 8.14
C ARG A 15 -11.49 -11.36 7.83
N CYS A 16 -12.43 -10.76 8.55
CA CYS A 16 -13.85 -11.10 8.46
C CYS A 16 -14.70 -10.06 7.71
N LYS A 17 -14.08 -8.97 7.21
CA LYS A 17 -14.73 -7.85 6.52
C LYS A 17 -15.80 -7.11 7.33
N ALA A 18 -15.96 -7.41 8.62
CA ALA A 18 -16.87 -6.70 9.50
C ALA A 18 -16.46 -5.23 9.66
N ASP A 19 -17.45 -4.33 9.70
CA ASP A 19 -17.28 -2.88 9.93
C ASP A 19 -17.32 -2.52 11.43
N VAL A 20 -17.38 -3.52 12.31
CA VAL A 20 -17.46 -3.31 13.76
C VAL A 20 -16.09 -3.50 14.41
N TYR A 21 -15.47 -2.40 14.84
CA TYR A 21 -14.16 -2.35 15.49
C TYR A 21 -14.05 -1.15 16.44
N TYR A 22 -13.08 -1.16 17.36
CA TYR A 22 -12.75 -0.02 18.21
C TYR A 22 -11.24 0.29 18.20
N LYS A 23 -10.86 1.49 18.66
CA LYS A 23 -9.46 1.94 18.73
C LYS A 23 -8.68 1.15 19.79
N TYR A 24 -7.57 0.55 19.40
CA TYR A 24 -6.70 -0.27 20.25
C TYR A 24 -5.29 0.34 20.36
N GLY A 25 -5.22 1.62 20.73
CA GLY A 25 -3.96 2.36 20.86
C GLY A 25 -3.20 2.57 19.54
N ARG A 26 -1.90 2.85 19.61
CA ARG A 26 -1.02 3.07 18.45
C ARG A 26 0.09 2.02 18.39
N ASN A 27 0.62 1.75 17.21
CA ASN A 27 1.83 0.92 17.06
C ASN A 27 3.11 1.76 17.31
N GLY A 28 4.28 1.13 17.32
CA GLY A 28 5.57 1.83 17.50
C GLY A 28 5.88 2.90 16.44
N ASN A 29 5.20 2.85 15.29
CA ASN A 29 5.29 3.85 14.22
C ASN A 29 4.21 4.95 14.34
N GLY A 30 3.51 5.05 15.47
CA GLY A 30 2.44 6.01 15.72
C GLY A 30 1.13 5.76 14.97
N LYS A 31 1.01 4.70 14.17
CA LYS A 31 -0.21 4.37 13.43
C LYS A 31 -1.30 3.86 14.36
N GLN A 32 -2.52 4.31 14.15
CA GLN A 32 -3.69 3.87 14.92
C GLN A 32 -3.94 2.38 14.68
N LYS A 33 -3.96 1.61 15.76
CA LYS A 33 -4.44 0.22 15.78
C LYS A 33 -5.94 0.20 16.08
N TYR A 34 -6.60 -0.80 15.54
CA TYR A 34 -8.00 -1.13 15.72
C TYR A 34 -8.10 -2.61 16.06
N ILE A 35 -9.16 -2.99 16.77
CA ILE A 35 -9.47 -4.39 17.03
C ILE A 35 -10.91 -4.68 16.61
N CYS A 36 -11.09 -5.75 15.84
CA CYS A 36 -12.40 -6.18 15.36
C CYS A 36 -13.19 -6.83 16.49
N ARG A 37 -14.46 -6.42 16.65
CA ARG A 37 -15.36 -7.01 17.65
C ARG A 37 -15.89 -8.39 17.28
N ILE A 38 -15.86 -8.75 16.00
CA ILE A 38 -16.40 -10.03 15.52
C ILE A 38 -15.36 -11.15 15.62
N CYS A 39 -14.11 -10.88 15.22
CA CYS A 39 -13.07 -11.91 15.18
C CYS A 39 -11.87 -11.65 16.11
N GLY A 40 -11.91 -10.57 16.91
CA GLY A 40 -10.81 -10.19 17.82
C GLY A 40 -9.52 -9.75 17.12
N ARG A 41 -9.46 -9.71 15.79
CA ARG A 41 -8.23 -9.36 15.06
C ARG A 41 -7.85 -7.91 15.28
N GLN A 42 -6.60 -7.68 15.66
CA GLN A 42 -5.98 -6.36 15.64
C GLN A 42 -5.45 -6.03 14.24
N PHE A 43 -5.70 -4.82 13.77
CA PHE A 43 -5.22 -4.32 12.48
C PHE A 43 -4.97 -2.81 12.55
N VAL A 44 -4.13 -2.29 11.66
CA VAL A 44 -3.98 -0.84 11.47
C VAL A 44 -4.85 -0.40 10.31
N SER A 45 -5.33 0.85 10.29
CA SER A 45 -5.97 1.37 9.07
C SER A 45 -4.92 1.34 7.95
N THR A 46 -5.08 0.43 7.02
CA THR A 46 -4.20 0.33 5.88
C THR A 46 -4.51 1.52 4.98
N SER A 47 -3.58 2.47 4.85
CA SER A 47 -3.34 3.06 3.53
C SER A 47 -3.11 1.87 2.61
N GLN A 48 -3.96 1.71 1.59
CA GLN A 48 -3.94 0.52 0.74
C GLN A 48 -2.48 0.23 0.34
N PRO A 49 -1.96 -0.98 0.62
CA PRO A 49 -0.65 -1.35 0.11
C PRO A 49 -0.71 -1.16 -1.40
N ILE A 50 0.30 -0.48 -1.99
CA ILE A 50 0.43 -0.35 -3.45
C ILE A 50 0.17 -1.73 -4.03
N CYS A 51 -0.96 -1.88 -4.73
CA CYS A 51 -1.43 -3.18 -5.17
C CYS A 51 -0.37 -3.78 -6.09
N ASN A 52 -0.30 -5.10 -6.17
CA ASN A 52 0.62 -5.73 -7.12
C ASN A 52 0.34 -5.27 -8.56
N GLU A 53 -0.90 -4.84 -8.85
CA GLU A 53 -1.32 -4.27 -10.14
C GLU A 53 -0.60 -2.95 -10.48
N ASP A 54 -0.20 -2.13 -9.51
CA ASP A 54 0.47 -0.84 -9.77
C ASP A 54 1.97 -0.96 -10.13
N ARG A 55 2.51 -2.18 -10.05
CA ARG A 55 3.93 -2.46 -10.31
C ARG A 55 4.20 -2.40 -11.81
N PRO A 56 5.08 -1.49 -12.28
CA PRO A 56 5.39 -1.39 -13.68
C PRO A 56 6.20 -2.61 -14.16
N TYR A 57 6.13 -2.86 -15.46
CA TYR A 57 7.05 -3.75 -16.14
C TYR A 57 8.34 -3.01 -16.51
N CYS A 58 9.46 -3.72 -16.52
CA CYS A 58 10.73 -3.17 -16.93
C CYS A 58 10.73 -2.92 -18.45
N PHE A 59 11.02 -1.69 -18.87
CA PHE A 59 11.06 -1.35 -20.31
C PHE A 59 12.19 -2.02 -21.10
N ARG A 60 13.15 -2.66 -20.44
CA ARG A 60 14.30 -3.33 -21.08
C ARG A 60 14.13 -4.84 -21.25
N CYS A 61 13.45 -5.51 -20.32
CA CYS A 61 13.31 -6.98 -20.34
C CYS A 61 11.87 -7.46 -20.10
N SER A 62 10.93 -6.52 -20.00
CA SER A 62 9.50 -6.78 -19.74
C SER A 62 9.18 -7.53 -18.44
N SER A 63 10.17 -7.82 -17.59
CA SER A 63 9.96 -8.44 -16.29
C SER A 63 9.26 -7.49 -15.30
N ARG A 64 8.41 -8.04 -14.44
CA ARG A 64 7.69 -7.28 -13.41
C ARG A 64 8.67 -6.68 -12.39
N MET A 65 8.56 -5.37 -12.14
CA MET A 65 9.46 -4.68 -11.21
C MET A 65 8.93 -4.75 -9.76
N HIS A 66 9.84 -4.68 -8.78
CA HIS A 66 9.51 -4.65 -7.35
C HIS A 66 9.90 -3.31 -6.72
N ILE A 67 9.25 -2.95 -5.61
CA ILE A 67 9.58 -1.72 -4.89
C ILE A 67 10.94 -1.93 -4.19
N TYR A 68 11.95 -1.20 -4.63
CA TYR A 68 13.27 -1.18 -4.01
C TYR A 68 13.35 -0.16 -2.87
N MET A 69 12.78 1.03 -3.07
CA MET A 69 12.80 2.10 -2.08
C MET A 69 11.47 2.86 -2.02
N LYS A 70 11.06 3.21 -0.80
CA LYS A 70 9.92 4.11 -0.54
C LYS A 70 10.44 5.36 0.14
N ASN A 71 10.33 6.49 -0.54
CA ASN A 71 10.53 7.81 0.05
C ASN A 71 9.13 8.45 0.32
N GLY A 72 9.06 9.49 1.13
CA GLY A 72 7.84 10.24 1.39
C GLY A 72 7.19 10.75 0.11
N SER A 73 8.01 11.23 -0.84
CA SER A 73 7.53 11.83 -2.09
C SER A 73 7.57 10.88 -3.31
N PHE A 74 8.37 9.81 -3.27
CA PHE A 74 8.62 8.95 -4.43
C PHE A 74 8.72 7.46 -4.07
N LEU A 75 8.47 6.61 -5.06
CA LEU A 75 8.70 5.18 -5.04
C LEU A 75 9.72 4.85 -6.12
N ILE A 76 10.71 4.03 -5.79
CA ILE A 76 11.69 3.50 -6.75
C ILE A 76 11.40 2.02 -6.94
N PHE A 77 11.11 1.64 -8.18
CA PHE A 77 10.93 0.27 -8.62
C PHE A 77 12.21 -0.22 -9.28
N ARG A 78 12.69 -1.40 -8.92
CA ARG A 78 13.86 -2.05 -9.54
C ARG A 78 13.41 -3.29 -10.31
N CYS A 79 14.05 -3.53 -11.45
CA CYS A 79 13.81 -4.74 -12.23
C CYS A 79 14.06 -5.99 -11.39
N SER A 80 13.21 -7.02 -11.54
CA SER A 80 13.41 -8.32 -10.87
C SER A 80 14.68 -9.03 -11.36
N GLY A 81 15.08 -8.84 -12.62
CA GLY A 81 16.33 -9.36 -13.19
C GLY A 81 17.58 -8.56 -12.80
N TYR A 82 17.56 -7.83 -11.69
CA TYR A 82 18.77 -7.19 -11.15
C TYR A 82 19.66 -8.27 -10.51
N PRO A 83 20.99 -8.27 -10.73
CA PRO A 83 21.84 -7.22 -11.29
C PRO A 83 22.08 -7.28 -12.80
N VAL A 84 21.44 -8.17 -13.55
CA VAL A 84 21.68 -8.33 -15.01
C VAL A 84 21.08 -7.15 -15.78
N CYS A 85 19.80 -6.85 -15.54
CA CYS A 85 19.06 -5.82 -16.28
C CYS A 85 19.37 -4.38 -15.82
N LYS A 86 19.86 -4.21 -14.57
CA LYS A 86 20.27 -2.93 -13.92
C LYS A 86 19.30 -1.75 -14.03
N THR A 87 18.04 -1.99 -14.37
CA THR A 87 17.06 -0.93 -14.67
C THR A 87 16.19 -0.60 -13.45
N TYR A 88 15.82 0.67 -13.31
CA TYR A 88 14.90 1.17 -12.28
C TYR A 88 13.93 2.24 -12.83
N ILE A 89 12.78 2.40 -12.19
CA ILE A 89 11.76 3.42 -12.51
C ILE A 89 11.39 4.16 -11.24
N LYS A 90 11.34 5.49 -11.29
CA LYS A 90 10.91 6.36 -10.19
C LYS A 90 9.49 6.86 -10.46
N LYS A 91 8.55 6.65 -9.53
CA LYS A 91 7.19 7.22 -9.57
C LYS A 91 6.98 8.16 -8.38
N LYS A 92 6.29 9.29 -8.57
CA LYS A 92 5.81 10.12 -7.45
C LYS A 92 4.71 9.36 -6.69
N ARG A 93 4.64 9.50 -5.37
CA ARG A 93 3.46 9.03 -4.62
C ARG A 93 2.35 10.04 -4.90
N GLY A 94 1.27 9.60 -5.53
CA GLY A 94 0.08 10.43 -5.72
C GLY A 94 -0.40 10.91 -4.37
N GLY A 95 -0.33 12.21 -4.17
CA GLY A 95 -0.61 12.90 -2.92
C GLY A 95 -0.70 14.38 -3.23
N GLU A 96 -1.84 14.78 -3.78
CA GLU A 96 -2.41 16.12 -3.68
C GLU A 96 -3.60 16.05 -2.72
#